data_AF-A0A0A9WWC4-F1
#
_entry.id   AF-A0A0A9WWC4-F1
#
_cell.length_a   1.000
_cell.length_b   1.000
_cell.length_c   1.000
_cell.angle_alpha   90.00
_cell.angle_beta   90.00
_cell.angle_gamma   90.00
#
_symmetry.space_group_name_H-M   'P 1'
#
loop_
_entity.id
_entity.type
_entity.pdbx_description
1 polymer ?
#
loop_
_entity_poly.entity_id
_entity_poly.type
_entity_poly.pdbx_seq_one_letter_code
_entity_poly.pdbx_strand_id
1 'polypeptide(L)'
;MDDYSEVECSDSSEGRVVNNDSTKKRKNTGRMSEVMKKIKACSYEMGDDCRCKRYKCFESVPLEERKRILKDFNNLCEYNRQNEYLGGLITIVPVKQRRNTKDEDEANFHTASYTYRVRCYVEGKLQDVHVCYKAFLAIHG
;
A
#
# COMPACT_ATOMS: atom_id res chain seq x y z
N MET A 1 35.78 -28.37 42.72
CA MET A 1 35.56 -29.79 42.33
C MET A 1 34.05 -29.87 42.29
N ASP A 2 33.51 -29.41 41.18
CA ASP A 2 32.12 -28.97 41.06
C ASP A 2 31.46 -29.82 39.98
N ASP A 3 30.32 -30.33 40.38
CA ASP A 3 29.56 -31.46 39.88
C ASP A 3 28.99 -31.18 38.48
N TYR A 4 29.55 -31.85 37.46
CA TYR A 4 29.06 -31.81 36.08
C TYR A 4 28.02 -32.93 35.92
N SER A 5 26.74 -32.60 36.12
CA SER A 5 25.64 -33.54 35.93
C SER A 5 25.38 -33.75 34.43
N GLU A 6 25.80 -34.89 33.90
CA GLU A 6 25.41 -35.41 32.59
C GLU A 6 23.91 -35.72 32.58
N VAL A 7 23.16 -35.03 31.71
CA VAL A 7 21.76 -35.36 31.45
C VAL A 7 21.74 -36.41 30.34
N GLU A 8 21.49 -37.66 30.70
CA GLU A 8 21.28 -38.74 29.73
C GLU A 8 19.94 -38.55 28.99
N CYS A 9 20.04 -38.44 27.67
CA CYS A 9 18.91 -38.37 26.75
C CYS A 9 18.47 -39.81 26.45
N SER A 10 17.38 -40.28 27.07
CA SER A 10 16.79 -41.59 26.79
C SER A 10 15.64 -41.45 25.78
N ASP A 11 15.89 -42.01 24.59
CA ASP A 11 14.93 -42.23 23.51
C ASP A 11 14.04 -43.43 23.85
N SER A 12 12.72 -43.27 23.75
CA SER A 12 11.77 -44.37 23.77
C SER A 12 10.57 -44.02 22.90
N SER A 13 10.62 -44.57 21.71
CA SER A 13 9.62 -44.52 20.65
C SER A 13 8.38 -45.34 20.98
N GLU A 14 7.21 -44.71 21.09
CA GLU A 14 5.94 -45.36 20.77
C GLU A 14 5.07 -44.44 19.91
N GLY A 15 4.92 -44.83 18.64
CA GLY A 15 4.19 -44.08 17.64
C GLY A 15 2.69 -44.06 17.91
N ARG A 16 2.15 -42.86 18.16
CA ARG A 16 0.74 -42.55 17.90
C ARG A 16 0.62 -41.94 16.50
N VAL A 17 0.10 -42.73 15.56
CA VAL A 17 -0.45 -42.18 14.32
C VAL A 17 -1.69 -41.37 14.69
N VAL A 18 -1.50 -40.08 14.95
CA VAL A 18 -2.61 -39.13 15.03
C VAL A 18 -3.06 -38.92 13.60
N ASN A 19 -4.14 -39.59 13.20
CA ASN A 19 -4.90 -39.22 12.01
C ASN A 19 -5.40 -37.79 12.22
N ASN A 20 -4.62 -36.81 11.79
CA ASN A 20 -5.05 -35.44 11.59
C ASN A 20 -6.01 -35.45 10.40
N ASP A 21 -7.24 -35.91 10.65
CA ASP A 21 -8.36 -35.54 9.80
C ASP A 21 -8.59 -34.05 10.04
N SER A 22 -7.76 -33.24 9.38
CA SER A 22 -7.91 -31.80 9.38
C SER A 22 -9.25 -31.55 8.70
N THR A 23 -10.30 -31.41 9.50
CA THR A 23 -11.60 -30.94 9.05
C THR A 23 -11.30 -29.64 8.31
N LYS A 24 -11.31 -29.70 6.98
CA LYS A 24 -10.95 -28.54 6.14
C LYS A 24 -11.89 -27.44 6.57
N LYS A 25 -11.36 -26.42 7.26
CA LYS A 25 -12.15 -25.25 7.66
C LYS A 25 -12.89 -24.80 6.42
N ARG A 26 -14.23 -24.79 6.49
CA ARG A 26 -15.07 -24.45 5.36
C ARG A 26 -14.59 -23.10 4.84
N LYS A 27 -14.30 -23.02 3.54
CA LYS A 27 -13.88 -21.76 2.91
C LYS A 27 -14.93 -20.71 3.28
N ASN A 28 -14.47 -19.66 3.95
CA ASN A 28 -15.34 -18.58 4.38
C ASN A 28 -15.59 -17.67 3.18
N THR A 29 -16.37 -18.14 2.21
CA THR A 29 -16.72 -17.39 1.01
C THR A 29 -18.17 -16.97 1.08
N GLY A 30 -18.45 -15.69 0.84
CA GLY A 30 -19.82 -15.19 0.73
C GLY A 30 -20.39 -14.57 2.01
N ARG A 31 -19.55 -14.21 3.00
CA ARG A 31 -20.02 -13.36 4.09
C ARG A 31 -20.41 -11.99 3.52
N MET A 32 -21.57 -11.48 3.92
CA MET A 32 -22.01 -10.14 3.52
C MET A 32 -20.96 -9.06 3.85
N SER A 33 -20.20 -9.22 4.94
CA SER A 33 -19.11 -8.32 5.28
C SER A 33 -17.94 -8.35 4.28
N GLU A 34 -17.63 -9.49 3.69
CA GLU A 34 -16.61 -9.61 2.62
C GLU A 34 -17.11 -9.00 1.32
N VAL A 35 -18.39 -9.22 0.99
CA VAL A 35 -19.05 -8.59 -0.16
C VAL A 35 -19.04 -7.07 -0.01
N MET A 36 -19.42 -6.53 1.15
CA MET A 36 -19.40 -5.09 1.41
C MET A 36 -18.00 -4.50 1.35
N LYS A 37 -16.99 -5.19 1.90
CA LYS A 37 -15.58 -4.77 1.76
C LYS A 37 -15.16 -4.69 0.30
N LYS A 38 -15.54 -5.68 -0.51
CA LYS A 38 -15.25 -5.70 -1.94
C LYS A 38 -15.97 -4.57 -2.68
N ILE A 39 -17.27 -4.38 -2.43
CA ILE A 39 -18.05 -3.27 -3.03
C ILE A 39 -17.36 -1.94 -2.75
N LYS A 40 -17.01 -1.68 -1.47
CA LYS A 40 -16.32 -0.45 -1.08
C LYS A 40 -14.98 -0.27 -1.81
N ALA A 41 -14.22 -1.35 -2.00
CA ALA A 41 -12.95 -1.30 -2.71
C ALA A 41 -13.12 -1.08 -4.23
N CYS A 42 -14.28 -1.37 -4.81
CA CYS A 42 -14.53 -1.20 -6.25
C CYS A 42 -15.28 0.09 -6.61
N SER A 43 -15.66 0.91 -5.62
CA SER A 43 -16.62 2.01 -5.79
C SER A 43 -16.06 3.37 -5.40
N TYR A 44 -14.77 3.61 -5.65
CA TYR A 44 -14.16 4.91 -5.44
C TYR A 44 -14.64 5.92 -6.49
N GLU A 45 -14.79 7.17 -6.07
CA GLU A 45 -15.22 8.29 -6.91
C GLU A 45 -14.12 9.34 -6.99
N MET A 46 -14.04 10.04 -8.13
CA MET A 46 -13.03 11.08 -8.33
C MET A 46 -13.30 12.26 -7.39
N GLY A 47 -12.26 12.69 -6.68
CA GLY A 47 -12.32 13.87 -5.82
C GLY A 47 -12.17 15.19 -6.58
N ASP A 48 -12.21 16.28 -5.81
CA ASP A 48 -12.12 17.65 -6.33
C ASP A 48 -10.72 18.03 -6.86
N ASP A 49 -10.69 19.05 -7.72
CA ASP A 49 -9.43 19.63 -8.19
C ASP A 49 -8.62 20.22 -7.04
N CYS A 50 -7.37 19.76 -6.93
CA CYS A 50 -6.38 20.24 -5.97
C CYS A 50 -5.99 21.73 -6.12
N ARG A 51 -6.25 22.35 -7.28
CA ARG A 51 -5.91 23.75 -7.65
C ARG A 51 -4.46 24.14 -7.39
N CYS A 52 -3.54 23.19 -7.42
CA CYS A 52 -2.15 23.45 -7.08
C CYS A 52 -1.40 24.16 -8.23
N LYS A 53 -0.70 25.25 -7.92
CA LYS A 53 0.03 26.06 -8.91
C LYS A 53 1.33 25.40 -9.39
N ARG A 54 1.94 24.55 -8.54
CA ARG A 54 3.25 23.95 -8.80
C ARG A 54 3.22 22.92 -9.92
N TYR A 55 2.30 21.96 -9.84
CA TYR A 55 2.21 20.84 -10.78
C TYR A 55 1.03 20.94 -11.73
N LYS A 56 0.08 21.85 -11.47
CA LYS A 56 -1.14 22.03 -12.27
C LYS A 56 -1.81 20.69 -12.58
N CYS A 57 -1.96 19.84 -11.55
CA CYS A 57 -2.21 18.41 -11.73
C CYS A 57 -3.42 18.08 -12.62
N PHE A 58 -4.49 18.87 -12.53
CA PHE A 58 -5.72 18.64 -13.29
C PHE A 58 -5.66 19.20 -14.73
N GLU A 59 -4.66 20.02 -15.04
CA GLU A 59 -4.31 20.44 -16.41
C GLU A 59 -3.34 19.43 -17.04
N SER A 60 -2.35 18.96 -16.28
CA SER A 60 -1.33 18.03 -16.76
C SER A 60 -1.84 16.59 -16.93
N VAL A 61 -2.86 16.20 -16.16
CA VAL A 61 -3.55 14.91 -16.30
C VAL A 61 -4.96 15.17 -16.86
N PRO A 62 -5.19 14.91 -18.16
CA PRO A 62 -6.48 15.20 -18.78
C PRO A 62 -7.60 14.35 -18.19
N LEU A 63 -8.83 14.86 -18.26
CA LEU A 63 -10.00 14.23 -17.62
C LEU A 63 -10.19 12.76 -18.03
N GLU A 64 -10.00 12.44 -19.31
CA GLU A 64 -10.16 11.08 -19.83
C GLU A 64 -9.14 10.11 -19.21
N GLU A 65 -7.91 10.57 -19.00
CA GLU A 65 -6.89 9.78 -18.31
C GLU A 65 -7.20 9.60 -16.83
N ARG A 66 -7.70 10.65 -16.14
CA ARG A 66 -8.14 10.51 -14.75
C ARG A 66 -9.26 9.49 -14.60
N LYS A 67 -10.26 9.53 -15.47
CA LYS A 67 -11.38 8.55 -15.49
C LYS A 67 -10.88 7.14 -15.72
N ARG A 68 -9.93 6.97 -16.65
CA ARG A 68 -9.32 5.67 -16.95
C ARG A 68 -8.54 5.13 -15.75
N ILE A 69 -7.69 5.95 -15.13
CA ILE A 69 -6.92 5.57 -13.93
C ILE A 69 -7.87 5.15 -12.81
N LEU A 70 -8.92 5.93 -12.52
CA LEU A 70 -9.91 5.58 -11.50
C LEU A 70 -10.62 4.26 -11.82
N LYS A 71 -11.02 4.06 -13.08
CA LYS A 71 -11.65 2.81 -13.53
C LYS A 71 -10.72 1.62 -13.31
N ASP A 72 -9.45 1.74 -13.69
CA ASP A 72 -8.46 0.68 -13.52
C ASP A 72 -8.19 0.40 -12.04
N PHE A 73 -8.14 1.44 -11.20
CA PHE A 73 -8.00 1.32 -9.76
C PHE A 73 -9.19 0.60 -9.10
N ASN A 74 -10.41 0.95 -9.50
CA ASN A 74 -11.64 0.29 -9.05
C ASN A 74 -11.71 -1.18 -9.50
N ASN A 75 -11.17 -1.52 -10.67
CA ASN A 75 -11.12 -2.91 -11.15
C ASN A 75 -10.23 -3.81 -10.28
N LEU A 76 -9.30 -3.26 -9.48
CA LEU A 76 -8.49 -4.07 -8.56
C LEU A 76 -9.36 -4.72 -7.48
N CYS A 77 -10.40 -4.03 -7.01
CA CYS A 77 -11.42 -4.58 -6.10
C CYS A 77 -10.91 -5.26 -4.82
N GLU A 78 -9.65 -5.02 -4.45
CA GLU A 78 -8.96 -5.67 -3.34
C GLU A 78 -7.97 -4.69 -2.70
N TYR A 79 -8.09 -4.49 -1.40
CA TYR A 79 -7.31 -3.50 -0.64
C TYR A 79 -5.78 -3.68 -0.77
N ASN A 80 -5.30 -4.93 -0.71
CA ASN A 80 -3.86 -5.19 -0.81
C ASN A 80 -3.31 -4.84 -2.20
N ARG A 81 -4.03 -5.23 -3.26
CA ARG A 81 -3.65 -4.88 -4.64
C ARG A 81 -3.69 -3.38 -4.88
N GLN A 82 -4.66 -2.68 -4.28
CA GLN A 82 -4.74 -1.23 -4.32
C GLN A 82 -3.54 -0.58 -3.64
N ASN A 83 -3.15 -1.05 -2.46
CA ASN A 83 -1.97 -0.54 -1.76
C ASN A 83 -0.68 -0.83 -2.51
N GLU A 84 -0.52 -2.02 -3.10
CA GLU A 84 0.63 -2.36 -3.94
C GLU A 84 0.71 -1.44 -5.17
N TYR A 85 -0.43 -1.22 -5.83
CA TYR A 85 -0.54 -0.30 -6.95
C TYR A 85 -0.16 1.14 -6.56
N LEU A 86 -0.75 1.68 -5.49
CA LEU A 86 -0.44 3.03 -5.01
C LEU A 86 1.03 3.15 -4.56
N GLY A 87 1.55 2.12 -3.90
CA GLY A 87 2.95 2.03 -3.48
C GLY A 87 3.92 2.13 -4.65
N GLY A 88 3.60 1.50 -5.78
CA GLY A 88 4.39 1.60 -7.02
C GLY A 88 4.43 3.01 -7.63
N LEU A 89 3.48 3.87 -7.27
CA LEU A 89 3.38 5.26 -7.72
C LEU A 89 3.97 6.29 -6.74
N ILE A 90 4.42 5.83 -5.56
CA ILE A 90 5.03 6.68 -4.54
C ILE A 90 6.53 6.41 -4.51
N THR A 91 7.34 7.48 -4.49
CA THR A 91 8.80 7.36 -4.32
C THR A 91 9.23 8.08 -3.06
N ILE A 92 9.92 7.35 -2.19
CA ILE A 92 10.52 7.85 -0.95
C ILE A 92 11.85 8.52 -1.31
N VAL A 93 12.01 9.77 -0.90
CA VAL A 93 13.20 10.58 -1.14
C VAL A 93 13.86 10.86 0.21
N PRO A 94 15.12 10.43 0.44
CA PRO A 94 15.81 10.72 1.68
C PRO A 94 16.05 12.23 1.83
N VAL A 95 15.91 12.73 3.05
CA VAL A 95 16.11 14.16 3.33
C VAL A 95 17.61 14.49 3.23
N LYS A 96 17.99 15.29 2.23
CA LYS A 96 19.40 15.63 1.95
C LYS A 96 20.01 16.66 2.89
N GLN A 97 19.21 17.56 3.45
CA GLN A 97 19.69 18.61 4.34
C GLN A 97 18.61 18.96 5.37
N ARG A 98 19.00 19.03 6.64
CA ARG A 98 18.17 19.51 7.74
C ARG A 98 18.67 20.91 8.12
N ARG A 99 17.79 21.91 8.12
CA ARG A 99 18.10 23.29 8.53
C ARG A 99 17.35 23.65 9.81
N ASN A 100 17.45 22.81 10.84
CA ASN A 100 16.87 23.17 12.13
C ASN A 100 17.97 23.67 13.05
N THR A 101 17.69 24.72 13.79
CA THR A 101 18.60 25.33 14.77
C THR A 101 18.42 24.76 16.18
N LYS A 102 17.48 23.82 16.37
CA LYS A 102 17.24 23.11 17.64
C LYS A 102 18.05 21.82 17.68
N ASP A 103 18.45 21.41 18.89
CA ASP A 103 19.16 20.16 19.14
C ASP A 103 18.36 18.93 18.67
N GLU A 104 19.08 17.85 18.34
CA GLU A 104 18.48 16.68 17.68
C GLU A 104 17.38 16.00 18.50
N ASP A 105 17.50 16.03 19.83
CA ASP A 105 16.56 15.41 20.75
C ASP A 105 15.24 16.19 20.92
N GLU A 106 15.22 17.48 20.56
CA GLU A 106 14.02 18.34 20.65
C GLU A 106 13.32 18.55 19.30
N ALA A 107 14.00 18.20 18.21
CA ALA A 107 13.54 18.46 16.86
C ALA A 107 12.79 17.26 16.27
N ASN A 108 11.48 17.43 16.02
CA ASN A 108 10.67 16.46 15.26
C ASN A 108 11.00 16.50 13.76
N PHE A 109 12.11 15.87 13.36
CA PHE A 109 12.53 15.81 11.96
C PHE A 109 11.67 14.83 11.14
N HIS A 110 11.30 15.25 9.94
CA HIS A 110 10.87 14.30 8.92
C HIS A 110 12.07 13.43 8.49
N THR A 111 11.91 12.13 8.56
CA THR A 111 12.93 11.14 8.13
C THR A 111 13.01 11.03 6.61
N ALA A 112 11.90 11.22 5.91
CA ALA A 112 11.82 11.15 4.46
C ALA A 112 10.85 12.18 3.87
N SER A 113 11.04 12.47 2.58
CA SER A 113 10.08 13.17 1.74
C SER A 113 9.43 12.18 0.77
N TYR A 114 8.25 12.50 0.26
CA TYR A 114 7.51 11.65 -0.66
C TYR A 114 7.23 12.39 -1.96
N THR A 115 7.35 11.69 -3.07
CA THR A 115 6.94 12.18 -4.39
C THR A 115 5.88 11.25 -4.97
N TYR A 116 4.88 11.85 -5.60
CA TYR A 116 3.72 11.15 -6.14
C TYR A 116 3.71 11.33 -7.65
N ARG A 117 3.39 10.25 -8.36
CA ARG A 117 3.25 10.24 -9.81
C ARG A 117 2.01 9.46 -10.24
N VAL A 118 1.52 9.74 -11.43
CA VAL A 118 0.48 8.94 -12.09
C VAL A 118 0.94 8.56 -13.49
N ARG A 119 0.57 7.37 -13.94
CA ARG A 119 0.85 6.88 -15.29
C ARG A 119 -0.29 7.29 -16.21
N CYS A 120 -0.05 8.25 -17.10
CA CYS A 120 -1.04 8.70 -18.07
C CYS A 120 -0.49 8.72 -19.49
N TYR A 121 -1.39 8.58 -20.46
CA TYR A 121 -1.08 8.81 -21.86
C TYR A 121 -1.16 10.31 -22.13
N VAL A 122 -0.03 10.91 -22.46
CA VAL A 122 0.07 12.29 -22.94
C VAL A 122 0.55 12.22 -24.37
N GLU A 123 -0.22 12.79 -25.31
CA GLU A 123 0.11 12.76 -26.75
C GLU A 123 0.37 11.33 -27.30
N GLY A 124 -0.40 10.35 -26.79
CA GLY A 124 -0.29 8.95 -27.21
C GLY A 124 0.89 8.17 -26.62
N LYS A 125 1.70 8.78 -25.75
CA LYS A 125 2.81 8.11 -25.05
C LYS A 125 2.49 7.93 -23.57
N LEU A 126 2.75 6.73 -23.06
CA LEU A 126 2.64 6.46 -21.63
C LEU A 126 3.81 7.11 -20.89
N GLN A 127 3.51 8.00 -19.95
CA GLN A 127 4.50 8.69 -19.15
C GLN A 127 4.07 8.83 -17.68
N ASP A 128 5.07 8.92 -16.80
CA ASP A 128 4.87 9.24 -15.39
C ASP A 128 4.76 10.77 -15.22
N VAL A 129 3.62 11.27 -14.76
CA VAL A 129 3.40 12.69 -14.47
C VAL A 129 3.41 12.92 -12.97
N HIS A 130 4.23 13.86 -12.50
CA HIS A 130 4.26 14.26 -11.11
C HIS A 130 3.00 15.01 -10.69
N VAL A 131 2.45 14.62 -9.54
CA VAL A 131 1.26 15.24 -8.95
C VAL A 131 1.50 15.59 -7.49
N CYS A 132 0.70 16.50 -6.95
CA CYS A 132 0.68 16.73 -5.51
C CYS A 132 -0.10 15.61 -4.79
N TYR A 133 0.14 15.46 -3.49
CA TYR A 133 -0.57 14.47 -2.66
C TYR A 133 -2.10 14.57 -2.78
N LYS A 134 -2.65 15.79 -2.77
CA LYS A 134 -4.10 16.01 -2.89
C LYS A 134 -4.66 15.52 -4.22
N ALA A 135 -3.97 15.79 -5.32
CA ALA A 135 -4.39 15.29 -6.63
C ALA A 135 -4.22 13.77 -6.74
N PHE A 136 -3.17 13.21 -6.13
CA PHE A 136 -2.97 11.76 -6.09
C PHE A 136 -4.16 11.06 -5.43
N LEU A 137 -4.65 11.59 -4.30
CA LEU A 137 -5.87 11.09 -3.66
C LEU A 137 -7.10 11.32 -4.55
N ALA A 138 -7.31 12.54 -5.04
CA ALA A 138 -8.50 12.87 -5.83
C ALA A 138 -8.63 12.05 -7.12
N ILE A 139 -7.52 11.67 -7.76
CA ILE A 139 -7.55 10.85 -8.99
C ILE A 139 -7.93 9.39 -8.71
N HIS A 140 -7.56 8.83 -7.55
CA HIS A 140 -7.83 7.43 -7.20
C HIS A 140 -9.06 7.24 -6.30
N GLY A 141 -9.56 8.33 -5.70
CA GLY A 141 -10.73 8.38 -4.82
C GLY A 141 -10.43 8.15 -3.35
#